data_AF-A0AAU7YK41-F1
#
_entry.id   AF-A0AAU7YK41-F1
#
_cell.length_a   1.000
_cell.length_b   1.000
_cell.length_c   1.000
_cell.angle_alpha   90.00
_cell.angle_beta   90.00
_cell.angle_gamma   90.00
#
_symmetry.space_group_name_H-M   'P 1'
#
loop_
_entity.id
_entity.type
_entity.pdbx_description
1 polymer ?
#
loop_
_entity_poly.entity_id
_entity_poly.type
_entity_poly.pdbx_seq_one_letter_code
_entity_poly.pdbx_strand_id
1 'polypeptide(L)' 'MQKSSLKRELLILAQQTRTAIFEYIEIFYNKQRRHSTINYCIPAQFILMTKTS' A
#
# COMPACT_ATOMS: atom_id res chain seq x y z
N MET A 1 30.65 -18.27 7.40
CA MET A 1 29.22 -17.97 7.62
C MET A 1 28.37 -18.82 6.69
N GLN A 2 27.49 -19.65 7.25
CA GLN A 2 26.70 -20.64 6.50
C GLN A 2 25.69 -19.94 5.55
N LYS A 3 25.68 -20.32 4.25
CA LYS A 3 24.75 -19.81 3.22
C LYS A 3 23.25 -19.94 3.60
N SER A 4 22.93 -20.76 4.59
CA SER A 4 21.57 -20.99 5.12
C SER A 4 21.05 -19.88 6.06
N SER A 5 21.91 -19.00 6.60
CA SER A 5 21.44 -17.84 7.39
C SER A 5 20.96 -16.70 6.51
N LEU A 6 21.73 -16.39 5.46
CA LEU A 6 21.46 -15.27 4.55
C LEU A 6 20.12 -15.41 3.81
N LYS A 7 19.74 -16.62 3.42
CA LYS A 7 18.44 -16.87 2.78
C LYS A 7 17.26 -16.58 3.71
N ARG A 8 17.40 -16.88 5.01
CA ARG A 8 16.36 -16.62 6.02
C ARG A 8 16.23 -15.12 6.28
N GLU A 9 17.34 -14.43 6.42
CA GLU A 9 17.37 -12.97 6.59
C GLU A 9 16.76 -12.25 5.38
N LEU A 10 17.08 -12.68 4.16
CA LEU A 10 16.48 -12.14 2.94
C LEU A 10 14.95 -12.36 2.88
N LEU A 11 14.48 -13.54 3.29
CA LEU A 11 13.04 -13.83 3.34
C LEU A 11 12.33 -12.93 4.35
N ILE A 12 12.93 -12.70 5.52
CA ILE A 12 12.41 -11.81 6.55
C ILE A 12 12.30 -10.38 6.01
N LEU A 13 13.34 -9.87 5.36
CA LEU A 13 13.32 -8.53 4.77
C LEU A 13 12.27 -8.41 3.66
N ALA A 14 12.12 -9.43 2.82
CA ALA A 14 11.08 -9.46 1.79
C ALA A 14 9.68 -9.44 2.41
N GLN A 15 9.47 -10.17 3.51
CA GLN A 15 8.19 -10.16 4.21
C GLN A 15 7.89 -8.81 4.85
N GLN A 16 8.88 -8.21 5.53
CA GLN A 16 8.75 -6.87 6.11
C GLN A 16 8.46 -5.81 5.03
N THR A 17 9.14 -5.89 3.88
CA THR A 17 8.92 -4.98 2.75
C THR A 17 7.51 -5.13 2.20
N ARG A 18 7.01 -6.36 2.05
CA ARG A 18 5.62 -6.60 1.62
C ARG A 18 4.62 -5.99 2.59
N THR A 19 4.82 -6.15 3.90
CA THR A 19 3.96 -5.55 4.92
C THR A 19 3.99 -4.03 4.84
N ALA A 20 5.18 -3.43 4.78
CA ALA A 20 5.31 -1.97 4.70
C ALA A 20 4.64 -1.38 3.45
N ILE A 21 4.79 -2.05 2.29
CA ILE A 21 4.12 -1.65 1.05
C ILE A 21 2.60 -1.74 1.21
N PHE A 22 2.10 -2.82 1.80
CA PHE A 22 0.67 -3.02 2.00
C PHE A 22 0.07 -1.94 2.91
N GLU A 23 0.71 -1.67 4.05
CA GLU A 23 0.31 -0.60 4.98
C GLU A 23 0.30 0.77 4.29
N TYR A 24 1.36 1.07 3.52
CA TYR A 24 1.42 2.31 2.75
C TYR A 24 0.26 2.41 1.74
N ILE A 25 -0.06 1.34 1.02
CA ILE A 25 -1.15 1.34 0.03
C ILE A 25 -2.51 1.51 0.73
N GLU A 26 -2.80 0.74 1.77
CA GLU A 26 -4.14 0.73 2.37
C GLU A 26 -4.42 1.94 3.26
N ILE A 27 -3.46 2.32 4.10
CA ILE A 27 -3.67 3.35 5.12
C ILE A 27 -3.39 4.73 4.54
N PHE A 28 -2.28 4.88 3.81
CA PHE A 28 -1.90 6.19 3.29
C PHE A 28 -2.45 6.42 1.88
N TYR A 29 -2.09 5.59 0.91
CA TYR A 29 -2.42 5.82 -0.50
C TYR A 29 -3.93 5.79 -0.75
N ASN A 30 -4.63 4.78 -0.24
CA ASN A 30 -6.06 4.60 -0.49
C ASN A 30 -6.96 5.42 0.45
N LYS A 31 -6.56 5.68 1.70
CA LYS A 31 -7.43 6.38 2.67
C LYS A 31 -7.11 7.85 2.90
N GLN A 32 -5.87 8.29 2.66
CA GLN A 32 -5.43 9.64 3.03
C GLN A 32 -4.94 10.48 1.84
N ARG A 33 -4.20 9.87 0.91
CA ARG A 33 -3.64 10.58 -0.23
C ARG A 33 -4.74 11.06 -1.17
N ARG A 34 -4.72 12.35 -1.46
CA ARG A 34 -5.55 12.95 -2.52
C ARG A 34 -4.92 12.66 -3.88
N HIS A 35 -5.72 12.17 -4.81
CA HIS A 35 -5.25 11.79 -6.14
C HIS A 35 -5.74 12.79 -7.17
N SER A 36 -4.81 13.39 -7.92
CA SER A 36 -5.11 14.41 -8.93
C SER A 36 -5.99 13.89 -10.06
N THR A 37 -5.90 12.59 -10.37
CA THR A 37 -6.71 11.92 -11.40
C THR A 37 -8.19 11.78 -11.04
N ILE A 38 -8.55 11.90 -9.75
CA ILE A 38 -9.92 11.83 -9.25
C ILE A 38 -10.29 13.10 -8.49
N ASN A 39 -10.00 14.25 -9.09
CA ASN A 39 -10.34 15.59 -8.57
C ASN A 39 -9.82 15.87 -7.16
N TYR A 40 -8.63 15.36 -6.81
CA TYR A 40 -8.05 15.49 -5.47
C TYR A 40 -8.91 14.90 -4.36
N CYS A 41 -9.71 13.88 -4.68
CA CYS A 41 -10.44 13.08 -3.70
C CYS A 41 -9.66 11.82 -3.32
N ILE A 42 -10.08 11.18 -2.23
CA ILE A 42 -9.69 9.79 -1.95
C ILE A 42 -10.60 8.83 -2.75
N PRO A 43 -10.14 7.62 -3.09
CA PRO A 43 -10.92 6.64 -3.85
C PRO A 43 -12.33 6.38 -3.30
N ALA A 44 -12.49 6.29 -1.98
CA ALA A 44 -13.81 6.07 -1.36
C ALA A 44 -14.79 7.22 -1.63
N GLN A 45 -14.33 8.46 -1.60
CA GLN A 45 -15.14 9.64 -1.92
C GLN A 45 -15.53 9.63 -3.40
N PHE A 46 -14.57 9.35 -4.28
CA PHE A 46 -14.82 9.26 -5.71
C PHE A 46 -15.90 8.22 -6.04
N ILE A 47 -15.80 7.02 -5.45
CA ILE A 47 -16.80 5.95 -5.64
C ILE A 47 -18.19 6.39 -5.17
N LEU A 48 -18.30 7.09 -4.04
CA LEU A 48 -19.58 7.61 -3.55
C LEU A 48 -20.17 8.62 -4.53
N MET A 49 -19.34 9.55 -5.03
CA MET A 49 -19.76 10.56 -6.01
C MET A 49 -20.29 9.89 -7.29
N THR A 50 -19.61 8.87 -7.81
CA THR A 50 -20.02 8.18 -9.04
C THR A 50 -21.25 7.29 -8.87
N LYS A 51 -21.50 6.77 -7.67
CA LYS A 51 -22.66 5.90 -7.39
C LYS A 51 -23.98 6.65 -7.23
N THR A 52 -23.91 7.96 -7.03
CA THR A 52 -25.08 8.79 -6.72
C THR A 52 -25.61 9.52 -7.96
N SER A 53 -24.96 9.33 -9.13
CA SER A 53 -25.42 9.77 -10.45
C SER A 53 -26.00 8.60 -11.24
#